data_AF-A0AAV9K7T2-F1
#
_entry.id   AF-A0AAV9K7T2-F1
#
_cell.length_a   1.000
_cell.length_b   1.000
_cell.length_c   1.000
_cell.angle_alpha   90.00
_cell.angle_beta   90.00
_cell.angle_gamma   90.00
#
_symmetry.space_group_name_H-M   'P 1'
#
loop_
_entity.id
_entity.type
_entity.pdbx_description
1 polymer ?
#
loop_
_entity_poly.entity_id
_entity_poly.type
_entity_poly.pdbx_seq_one_letter_code
_entity_poly.pdbx_strand_id
1 'polypeptide(L)'
;MHTALVAGWAGSMALYELAGMFVIPFMTRLGITNSWGGWSITGGTVTNPGIWSYEGVAGAHIVMNVQKNPLWICQRSLEFIYFSQGWLALVLVHFM
;
A
#
# COMPACT_ATOMS: atom_id res chain seq x y z
N MET A 1 -7.55 -26.39 -8.47
CA MET A 1 -7.77 -24.96 -8.83
C MET A 1 -7.84 -24.03 -7.62
N HIS A 2 -8.43 -24.42 -6.48
CA HIS A 2 -8.35 -23.67 -5.20
C HIS A 2 -6.92 -23.33 -4.72
N THR A 3 -5.96 -24.25 -4.81
CA THR A 3 -4.58 -24.05 -4.35
C THR A 3 -3.80 -22.97 -5.11
N ALA A 4 -4.00 -22.86 -6.43
CA ALA A 4 -3.36 -21.83 -7.24
C ALA A 4 -3.90 -20.42 -6.91
N LEU A 5 -5.18 -20.34 -6.54
CA LEU A 5 -5.85 -19.11 -6.14
C LEU A 5 -5.36 -18.64 -4.77
N VAL A 6 -5.32 -19.53 -3.78
CA VAL A 6 -4.78 -19.19 -2.46
C VAL A 6 -3.30 -18.74 -2.58
N ALA A 7 -2.52 -19.38 -3.44
CA ALA A 7 -1.13 -18.96 -3.71
C ALA A 7 -1.03 -17.56 -4.35
N GLY A 8 -1.91 -17.23 -5.31
CA GLY A 8 -1.93 -15.90 -5.95
C GLY A 8 -2.37 -14.78 -5.00
N TRP A 9 -3.36 -15.04 -4.13
CA TRP A 9 -3.77 -14.10 -3.10
C TRP A 9 -2.65 -13.88 -2.07
N ALA A 10 -2.07 -14.96 -1.55
CA ALA A 10 -0.97 -14.90 -0.59
C ALA A 10 0.25 -14.17 -1.18
N GLY A 11 0.57 -14.41 -2.47
CA GLY A 11 1.65 -13.72 -3.17
C GLY A 11 1.40 -12.22 -3.36
N SER A 12 0.16 -11.82 -3.68
CA SER A 12 -0.20 -10.40 -3.81
C SER A 12 -0.15 -9.67 -2.48
N MET A 13 -0.61 -10.31 -1.41
CA MET A 13 -0.52 -9.76 -0.05
C MET A 13 0.95 -9.67 0.40
N ALA A 14 1.75 -10.69 0.12
CA ALA A 14 3.18 -10.68 0.40
C ALA A 14 3.88 -9.54 -0.35
N LEU A 15 3.57 -9.30 -1.62
CA LEU A 15 4.14 -8.18 -2.38
C LEU A 15 3.69 -6.82 -1.86
N TYR A 16 2.45 -6.68 -1.39
CA TYR A 16 1.95 -5.45 -0.77
C TYR A 16 2.70 -5.12 0.52
N GLU A 17 2.85 -6.09 1.41
CA GLU A 17 3.61 -5.94 2.67
C GLU A 17 5.11 -5.71 2.39
N LEU A 18 5.68 -6.45 1.43
CA LEU A 18 7.07 -6.30 1.00
C LEU A 18 7.32 -4.90 0.42
N ALA A 19 6.37 -4.34 -0.35
CA ALA A 19 6.51 -2.99 -0.91
C ALA A 19 6.62 -1.93 0.19
N GLY A 20 5.89 -2.09 1.31
CA GLY A 20 6.05 -1.22 2.49
C GLY A 20 7.46 -1.30 3.06
N MET A 21 7.96 -2.52 3.29
CA MET A 21 9.31 -2.75 3.82
C MET A 21 10.43 -2.38 2.83
N PHE A 22 10.16 -2.38 1.53
CA PHE A 22 11.11 -2.00 0.49
C PHE A 22 11.27 -0.48 0.38
N VAL A 23 10.18 0.28 0.54
CA VAL A 23 10.21 1.74 0.37
C VAL A 23 10.68 2.47 1.64
N ILE A 24 10.37 1.93 2.82
CA ILE A 24 10.82 2.49 4.11
C ILE A 24 12.33 2.77 4.18
N PRO A 25 13.26 1.86 3.79
CA PRO A 25 14.70 2.13 3.85
C PRO A 25 15.18 3.26 2.92
N PHE A 26 14.47 3.55 1.83
CA PHE A 26 14.81 4.70 0.98
C PHE A 26 14.37 6.01 1.63
N MET A 27 13.19 6.03 2.26
CA MET A 27 12.69 7.20 3.00
C MET A 27 13.56 7.49 4.23
N THR A 28 14.01 6.47 4.96
CA THR A 28 14.92 6.63 6.11
C THR A 28 16.27 7.17 5.71
N ARG A 29 16.83 6.75 4.57
CA ARG A 29 18.09 7.30 4.04
C ARG A 29 17.98 8.79 3.74
N LEU A 30 16.80 9.28 3.36
CA LEU A 30 16.51 10.69 3.11
C LEU A 30 16.14 11.47 4.39
N GLY A 31 16.17 10.82 5.57
CA GLY A 31 15.96 11.46 6.87
C GLY A 31 14.53 11.36 7.40
N ILE A 32 13.62 10.64 6.73
CA ILE A 32 12.26 10.39 7.23
C ILE A 32 12.30 9.19 8.20
N THR A 33 12.14 9.45 9.49
CA THR A 33 12.29 8.43 10.54
C THR A 33 11.07 8.22 11.42
N ASN A 34 10.06 9.09 11.30
CA ASN A 34 8.93 9.14 12.22
C ASN A 34 7.61 8.89 11.51
N SER A 35 6.67 8.28 12.23
CA SER A 35 5.30 8.00 11.79
C SER A 35 4.28 8.83 12.58
N TRP A 36 3.17 9.18 11.94
CA TRP A 36 1.96 9.70 12.60
C TRP A 36 1.33 8.71 13.59
N GLY A 37 1.66 7.42 13.48
CA GLY A 37 1.32 6.38 14.45
C GLY A 37 2.13 6.44 15.75
N GLY A 38 2.97 7.46 15.93
CA GLY A 38 3.67 7.73 17.19
C GLY A 38 4.92 6.89 17.44
N TRP A 39 5.43 6.20 16.41
CA TRP A 39 6.64 5.40 16.46
C TRP A 39 7.73 5.98 15.54
N SER A 40 8.99 5.68 15.87
CA SER A 40 10.17 5.99 15.07
C SER A 40 10.91 4.70 14.69
N ILE A 41 11.58 4.70 13.55
CA ILE A 41 12.38 3.54 13.08
C ILE A 41 13.53 3.19 14.04
N THR A 42 13.98 4.14 14.86
CA THR A 42 14.99 3.94 15.91
C THR A 42 14.42 3.34 17.20
N GLY A 43 13.12 2.99 17.24
CA GLY A 43 12.46 2.38 18.39
C GLY A 43 11.94 3.37 19.44
N GLY A 44 12.00 4.68 19.17
CA GLY A 44 11.45 5.72 20.04
C GLY A 44 9.96 5.97 19.83
N THR A 45 9.31 6.57 20.83
CA THR A 45 7.96 7.13 20.71
C THR A 45 8.02 8.59 20.28
N VAL A 46 7.12 9.01 19.40
CA VAL A 46 7.10 10.34 18.81
C VAL A 46 5.74 10.98 19.02
N THR A 47 5.69 12.12 19.70
CA THR A 47 4.44 12.83 19.98
C THR A 47 4.09 13.85 18.89
N ASN A 48 5.09 14.37 18.18
CA ASN A 48 4.88 15.29 17.06
C ASN A 48 5.88 15.02 15.91
N PRO A 49 5.55 14.10 14.99
CA PRO A 49 6.39 13.73 13.86
C PRO A 49 6.48 14.79 12.74
N GLY A 50 5.64 15.83 12.78
CA GLY A 50 5.59 16.88 11.76
C GLY A 50 5.00 16.44 10.41
N ILE A 51 5.09 17.32 9.41
CA ILE A 51 4.52 17.12 8.07
C ILE A 51 5.31 16.07 7.26
N TRP A 52 6.61 15.94 7.50
CA TRP A 52 7.51 15.01 6.80
C TRP A 52 7.68 13.69 7.55
N SER A 53 6.57 12.98 7.77
CA SER A 53 6.53 11.60 8.25
C SER A 53 6.44 10.61 7.08
N TYR A 54 6.52 9.31 7.34
CA TYR A 54 6.27 8.28 6.31
C TYR A 54 4.91 8.49 5.62
N GLU A 55 3.87 8.79 6.40
CA GLU A 55 2.52 9.07 5.92
C GLU A 55 2.45 10.39 5.16
N GLY A 56 3.16 11.42 5.62
CA GLY A 56 3.22 12.71 4.95
C GLY A 56 3.86 12.63 3.57
N VAL A 57 4.94 11.86 3.43
CA VAL A 57 5.58 11.61 2.13
C VAL A 57 4.66 10.80 1.21
N ALA A 58 3.98 9.76 1.74
CA ALA A 58 2.99 8.99 0.98
C ALA A 58 1.83 9.88 0.50
N GLY A 59 1.33 10.75 1.37
CA GLY A 59 0.29 11.73 1.06
C GLY A 59 0.72 12.73 -0.02
N ALA A 60 1.93 13.27 0.08
CA ALA A 60 2.48 14.18 -0.93
C ALA A 60 2.58 13.52 -2.31
N HIS A 61 3.00 12.25 -2.37
CA HIS A 61 3.04 11.49 -3.62
C HIS A 61 1.63 11.25 -4.16
N ILE A 62 0.64 10.96 -3.32
CA ILE A 62 -0.76 10.80 -3.76
C ILE A 62 -1.28 12.11 -4.34
N VAL A 63 -1.10 13.25 -3.66
CA VAL A 63 -1.51 14.57 -4.15
C VAL A 63 -0.83 14.91 -5.46
N MET A 64 0.47 14.63 -5.58
CA MET A 64 1.23 14.83 -6.83
C MET A 64 0.66 14.00 -7.99
N ASN A 65 0.24 12.76 -7.73
CA ASN A 65 -0.37 11.90 -8.74
C ASN A 65 -1.77 12.38 -9.13
N VAL A 66 -2.60 12.78 -8.16
CA VAL A 66 -3.94 13.33 -8.41
C VAL A 66 -3.86 14.65 -9.19
N GLN A 67 -2.88 15.50 -8.90
CA GLN A 67 -2.67 16.74 -9.64
C GLN A 67 -2.27 16.50 -11.10
N LYS A 68 -1.50 15.43 -11.38
CA LYS A 68 -1.11 15.05 -12.74
C LYS A 68 -2.24 14.35 -13.50
N ASN A 69 -3.08 13.59 -12.80
CA ASN A 69 -4.25 12.94 -13.36
C ASN A 69 -5.35 12.85 -12.28
N PRO A 70 -6.41 13.66 -12.35
CA PRO A 70 -7.47 13.71 -11.34
C PRO A 70 -8.22 12.38 -11.17
N LEU A 71 -8.22 11.54 -12.21
CA LEU A 71 -8.85 10.22 -12.20
C LEU A 71 -7.90 9.10 -11.76
N TRP A 72 -6.65 9.41 -11.38
CA TRP A 72 -5.65 8.41 -11.03
C TRP A 72 -6.08 7.52 -9.85
N ILE A 73 -6.70 8.10 -8.81
CA ILE A 73 -7.24 7.31 -7.70
C ILE A 73 -8.38 6.42 -8.19
N CYS A 74 -9.27 6.96 -9.04
CA CYS A 74 -10.42 6.22 -9.55
C CYS A 74 -9.95 5.02 -10.38
N GLN A 75 -8.99 5.23 -11.28
CA GLN A 75 -8.41 4.16 -12.09
C GLN A 75 -7.73 3.09 -11.24
N ARG A 76 -6.93 3.48 -10.25
CA ARG A 76 -6.19 2.54 -9.40
C ARG A 76 -7.10 1.79 -8.43
N SER A 77 -8.17 2.43 -7.94
CA SER A 77 -9.23 1.77 -7.17
C SER A 77 -10.07 0.84 -8.04
N LEU A 78 -10.37 1.21 -9.28
CA LEU A 78 -11.09 0.35 -10.22
C LEU A 78 -10.25 -0.89 -10.55
N GLU A 79 -8.96 -0.77 -10.82
CA GLU A 79 -8.08 -1.92 -11.04
C GLU A 79 -8.06 -2.88 -9.84
N PHE A 80 -8.03 -2.35 -8.61
CA PHE A 80 -8.11 -3.17 -7.39
C PHE A 80 -9.47 -3.84 -7.22
N ILE A 81 -10.56 -3.13 -7.53
CA ILE A 81 -11.92 -3.68 -7.52
C ILE A 81 -12.07 -4.76 -8.59
N TYR A 82 -11.69 -4.50 -9.84
CA TYR A 82 -11.77 -5.48 -10.93
C TYR A 82 -10.91 -6.71 -10.66
N PHE A 83 -9.73 -6.54 -10.06
CA PHE A 83 -8.94 -7.66 -9.55
C PHE A 83 -9.77 -8.43 -8.51
N SER A 84 -10.22 -7.78 -7.44
CA SER A 84 -11.03 -8.41 -6.38
C SER A 84 -12.32 -9.08 -6.87
N GLN A 85 -13.04 -8.48 -7.83
CA GLN A 85 -14.26 -9.02 -8.42
C GLN A 85 -13.98 -10.18 -9.37
N GLY A 86 -12.89 -10.12 -10.15
CA GLY A 86 -12.43 -11.24 -10.96
C GLY A 86 -12.07 -12.46 -10.10
N TRP A 87 -11.47 -12.22 -8.93
CA TRP A 87 -11.22 -13.24 -7.92
C TRP A 87 -12.52 -13.82 -7.31
N LEU A 88 -13.47 -12.97 -6.92
CA LEU A 88 -14.76 -13.40 -6.38
C LEU A 88 -15.58 -14.22 -7.40
N ALA A 89 -15.63 -13.78 -8.66
CA ALA A 89 -16.31 -14.50 -9.73
C ALA A 89 -15.71 -15.88 -9.98
N LEU A 90 -14.38 -15.98 -9.96
CA LEU A 90 -13.69 -17.25 -10.17
C LEU A 90 -13.84 -18.22 -8.99
N VAL A 91 -13.92 -17.69 -7.76
CA VAL A 91 -14.26 -18.48 -6.56
C VAL A 91 -15.70 -18.98 -6.65
N LEU A 92 -16.66 -18.13 -7.01
CA LEU A 92 -18.07 -18.52 -7.13
C LEU A 92 -18.28 -19.62 -8.18
N VAL A 93 -17.63 -19.53 -9.34
CA VAL A 93 -17.72 -20.56 -10.41
C VAL A 93 -17.06 -21.88 -10.02
N HIS A 94 -16.11 -21.88 -9.08
CA HIS A 94 -15.48 -23.13 -8.62
C HIS A 94 -16.35 -23.92 -7.63
N PHE A 95 -17.28 -23.25 -6.93
CA PHE A 95 -18.14 -23.85 -5.90
C PHE A 95 -19.58 -24.12 -6.39
N MET A 96 -19.84 -24.02 -7.70
CA MET A 96 -21.09 -24.38 -8.39
C MET A 96 -20.85 -25.61 -9.25
#